data_AF-A0A2V7T6G1-F1
#
_entry.id   AF-A0A2V7T6G1-F1
#
_cell.length_a   1.000
_cell.length_b   1.000
_cell.length_c   1.000
_cell.angle_alpha   90.00
_cell.angle_beta   90.00
_cell.angle_gamma   90.00
#
_symmetry.space_group_name_H-M   'P 1'
#
loop_
_entity.id
_entity.type
_entity.pdbx_description
1 polymer ?
#
loop_
_entity_poly.entity_id
_entity_poly.type
_entity_poly.pdbx_seq_one_letter_code
_entity_poly.pdbx_strand_id
1 'polypeptide(L)'
;MDGQPYPTGLHQQKFITRSHWAWVLRQDTDLKDLKTVADTLAAYRTRAGGRGTYTVQGTTYTEKIESFPEPAYEGLSVPFTCRVEGDRFYQTGTFPIMRDGKKVRDQVLEEVYRRIE
;
A
#
# COMPACT_ATOMS: atom_id res chain seq x y z
N MET A 1 -5.59 -8.34 18.15
CA MET A 1 -4.29 -7.72 17.83
C MET A 1 -3.25 -8.81 17.94
N ASP A 2 -2.73 -9.30 16.81
CA ASP A 2 -1.89 -10.50 16.80
C ASP A 2 -0.41 -10.23 17.08
N GLY A 3 -0.04 -9.03 17.55
CA GLY A 3 1.25 -8.74 18.18
C GLY A 3 2.50 -9.00 17.32
N GLN A 4 2.35 -9.33 16.04
CA GLN A 4 3.46 -9.54 15.12
C GLN A 4 4.07 -8.17 14.82
N PRO A 5 5.37 -7.97 15.07
CA PRO A 5 6.02 -6.71 14.76
C PRO A 5 5.89 -6.44 13.26
N TYR A 6 5.50 -5.21 12.90
CA TYR A 6 5.59 -4.75 11.52
C TYR A 6 7.03 -4.99 11.02
N PRO A 7 7.23 -5.47 9.77
CA PRO A 7 8.56 -5.68 9.24
C PRO A 7 9.35 -4.37 9.32
N THR A 8 10.40 -4.33 10.13
CA THR A 8 11.16 -3.09 10.42
C THR A 8 11.89 -2.53 9.20
N GLY A 9 11.98 -3.30 8.12
CA GLY A 9 12.60 -2.90 6.85
C GLY A 9 11.63 -2.37 5.79
N LEU A 10 10.31 -2.30 6.05
CA LEU A 10 9.37 -1.75 5.07
C LEU A 10 9.10 -0.27 5.35
N HIS A 11 9.46 0.58 4.39
CA HIS A 11 9.24 2.02 4.43
C HIS A 11 8.19 2.38 3.40
N GLN A 12 7.01 2.81 3.86
CA GLN A 12 5.91 3.21 2.99
C GLN A 12 5.54 4.67 3.22
N GLN A 13 5.30 5.39 2.13
CA GLN A 13 4.72 6.72 2.14
C GLN A 13 3.43 6.72 1.34
N LYS A 14 2.38 7.31 1.92
CA LYS A 14 1.08 7.46 1.29
C LYS A 14 0.77 8.93 1.06
N PHE A 15 0.32 9.22 -0.15
CA PHE A 15 -0.08 10.54 -0.61
C PHE A 15 -1.58 10.50 -0.87
N ILE A 16 -2.32 11.41 -0.25
CA ILE A 16 -3.76 11.55 -0.48
C ILE A 16 -4.00 13.01 -0.88
N THR A 17 -4.52 13.19 -2.09
CA THR A 17 -4.95 14.49 -2.62
C THR A 17 -6.47 14.60 -2.52
N ARG A 18 -7.08 15.62 -3.12
CA ARG A 18 -8.55 15.79 -3.11
C ARG A 18 -9.32 14.63 -3.76
N SER A 19 -8.73 13.93 -4.72
CA SER A 19 -9.42 12.89 -5.50
C SER A 19 -8.61 11.64 -5.78
N HIS A 20 -7.32 11.65 -5.46
CA HIS A 20 -6.41 10.54 -5.74
C HIS A 20 -5.64 10.13 -4.50
N TRP A 21 -5.22 8.88 -4.50
CA TRP A 21 -4.25 8.35 -3.56
C TRP A 21 -3.10 7.69 -4.34
N ALA A 22 -1.93 7.68 -3.71
CA ALA A 22 -0.80 6.88 -4.14
C ALA A 22 -0.04 6.40 -2.91
N TRP A 23 0.59 5.24 -3.01
CA TRP A 23 1.62 4.83 -2.07
C TRP A 23 2.87 4.44 -2.83
N VAL A 24 4.00 4.66 -2.19
CA VAL A 24 5.30 4.13 -2.60
C VAL A 24 5.88 3.38 -1.42
N LEU A 25 6.48 2.23 -1.69
CA LEU A 25 7.18 1.44 -0.70
C LEU A 25 8.62 1.17 -1.14
N ARG A 26 9.49 1.09 -0.14
CA ARG A 26 10.85 0.57 -0.25
C ARG A 26 11.02 -0.49 0.83
N GLN A 27 11.53 -1.64 0.45
CA GLN A 27 12.02 -2.63 1.38
C GLN A 27 13.54 -2.46 1.55
N ASP A 28 14.00 -2.46 2.79
CA ASP A 28 15.42 -2.50 3.14
C ASP A 28 16.02 -3.83 2.69
N THR A 29 17.20 -3.74 2.10
CA THR A 29 17.90 -4.86 1.49
C THR A 29 19.39 -4.51 1.39
N ASP A 30 20.24 -5.53 1.50
CA ASP A 30 21.68 -5.40 1.32
C ASP A 30 22.04 -5.37 -0.18
N LEU A 31 21.51 -4.39 -0.92
CA LEU A 31 21.85 -4.23 -2.33
C LEU A 31 23.31 -3.79 -2.46
N LYS A 32 24.06 -4.52 -3.29
CA LYS A 32 25.41 -4.11 -3.72
C LYS A 32 25.34 -2.83 -4.56
N ASP A 33 26.47 -2.15 -4.72
CA ASP A 33 26.60 -1.01 -5.63
C ASP A 33 25.94 -1.31 -6.99
N LEU A 34 25.09 -0.40 -7.47
CA LEU A 34 24.34 -0.55 -8.72
C LEU A 34 25.27 -0.36 -9.93
N LYS A 35 26.06 -1.37 -10.27
CA LYS A 35 27.08 -1.31 -11.35
C LYS A 35 26.61 -1.94 -12.65
N THR A 36 25.66 -2.87 -12.59
CA THR A 36 25.14 -3.59 -13.75
C THR A 36 23.62 -3.43 -13.91
N VAL A 37 23.11 -3.77 -15.09
CA VAL A 37 21.66 -3.85 -15.35
C VAL A 37 20.99 -4.87 -14.42
N ALA A 38 21.67 -5.98 -14.11
CA ALA A 38 21.16 -6.99 -13.19
C ALA A 38 21.01 -6.44 -11.76
N ASP A 39 21.97 -5.64 -11.28
CA ASP A 39 21.90 -4.99 -9.96
C ASP A 39 20.73 -4.00 -9.90
N THR A 40 20.54 -3.25 -10.99
CA THR A 40 19.44 -2.30 -11.14
C THR A 40 18.09 -3.03 -11.12
N LEU A 41 17.97 -4.15 -11.83
CA LEU A 41 16.75 -4.97 -11.84
C LEU A 41 16.45 -5.57 -10.46
N ALA A 42 17.47 -6.03 -9.74
CA ALA A 42 17.31 -6.50 -8.36
C ALA A 42 16.81 -5.37 -7.45
N ALA A 43 17.37 -4.16 -7.59
CA ALA A 43 16.93 -2.99 -6.83
C ALA A 43 15.50 -2.52 -7.18
N TYR A 44 15.03 -2.73 -8.42
CA TYR A 44 13.65 -2.43 -8.78
C TYR A 44 12.65 -3.33 -8.04
N ARG A 45 13.02 -4.59 -7.75
CA ARG A 45 12.13 -5.55 -7.05
C ARG A 45 11.92 -5.23 -5.57
N THR A 46 12.73 -4.36 -4.98
CA THR A 46 12.58 -3.93 -3.59
C THR A 46 11.80 -2.63 -3.44
N ARG A 47 11.25 -2.13 -4.55
CA ARG A 47 10.40 -0.95 -4.60
C ARG A 47 9.07 -1.34 -5.22
N ALA A 48 8.01 -0.73 -4.73
CA ALA A 48 6.69 -0.87 -5.34
C ALA A 48 5.90 0.41 -5.16
N GLY A 49 4.84 0.55 -5.94
CA GLY A 49 3.91 1.65 -5.82
C GLY A 49 2.55 1.27 -6.36
N GLY A 50 1.52 1.86 -5.79
CA GLY A 50 0.15 1.73 -6.26
C GLY A 50 -0.53 3.09 -6.24
N ARG A 51 -1.51 3.28 -7.10
CA ARG A 51 -2.31 4.51 -7.12
C ARG A 51 -3.74 4.27 -7.57
N GLY A 52 -4.57 5.28 -7.32
CA GLY A 52 -5.84 5.41 -7.98
C GLY A 52 -6.65 6.56 -7.42
N THR A 53 -7.96 6.41 -7.52
CA THR A 53 -8.95 7.38 -7.05
C THR A 53 -9.66 6.88 -5.81
N TYR A 54 -10.36 7.76 -5.10
CA TYR A 54 -11.19 7.34 -4.00
C TYR A 54 -12.52 8.10 -3.96
N THR A 55 -13.49 7.50 -3.28
CA THR A 55 -14.74 8.17 -2.90
C THR A 55 -14.93 8.09 -1.39
N VAL A 56 -15.71 9.03 -0.84
CA VAL A 56 -16.10 9.03 0.57
C VAL A 56 -17.62 9.10 0.64
N GLN A 57 -18.22 8.14 1.33
CA GLN A 57 -19.66 8.08 1.58
C GLN A 57 -19.89 7.80 3.06
N GLY A 58 -20.42 8.80 3.79
CA GLY A 58 -20.51 8.73 5.25
C GLY A 58 -19.13 8.54 5.88
N THR A 59 -18.94 7.43 6.60
CA THR A 59 -17.67 7.05 7.24
C THR A 59 -16.82 6.09 6.42
N THR A 60 -17.26 5.73 5.21
CA THR A 60 -16.59 4.77 4.34
C THR A 60 -15.74 5.48 3.31
N TYR A 61 -14.44 5.21 3.31
CA TYR A 61 -13.45 5.63 2.32
C TYR A 61 -13.17 4.47 1.38
N THR A 62 -13.49 4.58 0.09
CA THR A 62 -13.32 3.49 -0.88
C THR A 62 -12.25 3.85 -1.90
N GLU A 63 -11.15 3.10 -1.92
CA GLU A 63 -10.08 3.22 -2.91
C GLU A 63 -10.41 2.40 -4.15
N LYS A 64 -10.47 3.04 -5.31
CA LYS A 64 -10.45 2.37 -6.61
C LYS A 64 -9.01 2.29 -7.09
N ILE A 65 -8.52 1.08 -7.32
CA ILE A 65 -7.15 0.82 -7.76
C ILE A 65 -7.07 1.03 -9.27
N GLU A 66 -6.18 1.91 -9.71
CA GLU A 66 -5.96 2.21 -11.14
C GLU A 66 -4.60 1.73 -11.64
N SER A 67 -3.63 1.53 -10.73
CA SER A 67 -2.36 0.89 -11.03
C SER A 67 -1.80 0.21 -9.78
N PHE A 68 -1.30 -1.00 -9.94
CA PHE A 68 -0.75 -1.82 -8.86
C PHE A 68 0.35 -2.76 -9.38
N PRO A 69 1.36 -3.14 -8.57
CA PRO A 69 2.44 -4.03 -9.05
C PRO A 69 1.96 -5.41 -9.47
N GLU A 70 0.91 -5.91 -8.82
CA GLU A 70 0.19 -7.12 -9.20
C GLU A 70 -1.08 -6.71 -10.00
N PRO A 71 -1.14 -6.98 -11.31
CA PRO A 71 -2.24 -6.53 -12.17
C PRO A 71 -3.61 -7.05 -11.74
N ALA A 72 -3.67 -8.16 -11.01
CA ALA A 72 -4.93 -8.72 -10.50
C ALA A 72 -5.71 -7.76 -9.58
N TYR A 73 -5.08 -6.70 -9.08
CA TYR A 73 -5.72 -5.68 -8.24
C TYR A 73 -6.28 -4.49 -9.02
N GLU A 74 -5.87 -4.28 -10.27
CA GLU A 74 -6.34 -3.14 -11.05
C GLU A 74 -7.84 -3.23 -11.30
N GLY A 75 -8.55 -2.12 -11.09
CA GLY A 75 -10.00 -2.02 -11.18
C GLY A 75 -10.77 -2.46 -9.93
N LEU A 76 -10.11 -3.05 -8.92
CA LEU A 76 -10.76 -3.37 -7.65
C LEU A 76 -11.09 -2.09 -6.86
N SER A 77 -12.21 -2.15 -6.15
CA SER A 77 -12.61 -1.13 -5.17
C SER A 77 -12.53 -1.71 -3.77
N VAL A 78 -11.72 -1.11 -2.91
CA VAL A 78 -11.49 -1.59 -1.54
C VAL A 78 -12.04 -0.57 -0.54
N PRO A 79 -13.05 -0.94 0.26
CA PRO A 79 -13.57 -0.08 1.30
C PRO A 79 -12.68 -0.14 2.55
N PHE A 80 -12.46 1.04 3.13
CA PHE A 80 -11.77 1.21 4.40
C PHE A 80 -12.58 2.12 5.33
N THR A 81 -12.40 1.89 6.62
CA THR A 81 -12.71 2.87 7.67
C THR A 81 -11.44 3.65 7.95
N CYS A 82 -11.55 4.98 7.89
CA CYS A 82 -10.42 5.87 8.11
C CYS A 82 -10.72 6.86 9.24
N ARG A 83 -9.72 7.18 10.05
CA ARG A 83 -9.78 8.26 11.04
C ARG A 83 -8.43 8.97 11.15
N VAL A 84 -8.47 10.26 11.47
CA VAL A 84 -7.28 11.06 11.75
C VAL A 84 -7.31 11.47 13.21
N GLU A 85 -6.22 11.22 13.93
CA GLU A 85 -6.02 11.67 15.30
C GLU A 85 -4.65 12.35 15.41
N GLY A 86 -4.65 13.66 15.63
CA GLY A 86 -3.42 14.45 15.65
C GLY A 86 -2.64 14.34 14.33
N ASP A 87 -1.40 13.88 14.42
CA ASP A 87 -0.51 13.65 13.28
C ASP A 87 -0.64 12.23 12.69
N ARG A 88 -1.61 11.43 13.12
CA ARG A 88 -1.77 10.04 12.68
C ARG A 88 -3.00 9.82 11.81
N PHE A 89 -2.83 9.10 10.71
CA PHE A 89 -3.91 8.58 9.87
C PHE A 89 -4.02 7.08 10.05
N TYR A 90 -5.19 6.61 10.47
CA TYR A 90 -5.51 5.21 10.68
C TYR A 90 -6.42 4.74 9.56
N GLN A 91 -6.06 3.63 8.93
CA GLN A 91 -6.82 2.99 7.87
C GLN A 91 -6.99 1.51 8.19
N THR A 92 -8.24 1.05 8.26
CA THR A 92 -8.56 -0.34 8.54
C THR A 92 -9.58 -0.86 7.55
N GLY A 93 -9.39 -2.08 7.05
CA GLY A 93 -10.33 -2.70 6.13
C GLY A 93 -9.95 -4.13 5.80
N THR A 94 -10.68 -4.71 4.86
CA THR A 94 -10.42 -6.07 4.38
C THR A 94 -9.88 -5.99 2.96
N PHE A 95 -8.64 -6.46 2.78
CA PHE A 95 -7.97 -6.48 1.49
C PHE A 95 -7.99 -7.91 0.92
N PRO A 96 -8.42 -8.11 -0.34
CA PRO A 96 -8.36 -9.44 -0.95
C PRO A 96 -6.90 -9.82 -1.20
N ILE A 97 -6.54 -11.07 -1.00
CA ILE A 97 -5.24 -11.61 -1.40
C ILE A 97 -5.43 -12.36 -2.71
N MET A 98 -4.74 -11.90 -3.74
CA MET A 98 -4.76 -12.49 -5.07
C MET A 98 -3.55 -13.42 -5.27
N ARG A 99 -3.76 -14.52 -6.00
CA ARG A 99 -2.71 -15.42 -6.51
C ARG A 99 -3.13 -15.88 -7.91
N ASP A 100 -2.24 -15.74 -8.88
CA ASP A 100 -2.48 -16.11 -10.28
C ASP A 100 -3.80 -15.54 -10.82
N GLY A 101 -4.06 -14.25 -10.53
CA GLY A 101 -5.28 -13.55 -10.96
C GLY A 101 -6.56 -13.91 -10.19
N LYS A 102 -6.50 -14.79 -9.18
CA LYS A 102 -7.68 -15.23 -8.41
C LYS A 102 -7.58 -14.85 -6.94
N LYS A 103 -8.72 -14.44 -6.36
CA LYS A 103 -8.83 -14.24 -4.91
C LYS A 103 -8.66 -15.59 -4.20
N VAL A 104 -7.71 -15.67 -3.28
CA VAL A 104 -7.45 -16.87 -2.46
C VAL A 104 -7.90 -16.74 -1.01
N ARG A 105 -7.88 -15.53 -0.46
CA ARG A 105 -8.38 -15.23 0.89
C ARG A 105 -8.62 -13.73 1.06
N ASP A 106 -9.24 -13.36 2.16
CA ASP A 106 -9.25 -11.99 2.66
C ASP A 106 -8.20 -11.81 3.75
N GLN A 107 -7.66 -10.60 3.88
CA GLN A 107 -6.75 -10.21 4.94
C GLN A 107 -7.23 -8.91 5.57
N VAL A 108 -7.36 -8.89 6.90
CA VAL A 108 -7.53 -7.64 7.63
C VAL A 108 -6.25 -6.83 7.47
N LEU A 109 -6.41 -5.61 6.97
CA LEU A 109 -5.35 -4.62 6.82
C LEU A 109 -5.56 -3.54 7.87
N GLU A 110 -4.52 -3.32 8.69
CA GLU A 110 -4.45 -2.22 9.65
C GLU A 110 -3.19 -1.41 9.37
N GLU A 111 -3.35 -0.18 8.94
CA GLU A 111 -2.25 0.73 8.63
C GLU A 111 -2.37 2.00 9.48
N VAL A 112 -1.23 2.42 10.03
CA VAL A 112 -1.10 3.67 10.77
C VAL A 112 0.03 4.47 10.15
N TYR A 113 -0.30 5.64 9.63
CA TYR A 113 0.64 6.56 9.01
C TYR A 113 0.83 7.77 9.89
N ARG A 114 2.08 8.24 10.01
CA ARG A 114 2.39 9.55 10.60
C ARG A 114 2.48 10.59 9.48
N ARG A 115 1.84 11.74 9.68
CA ARG A 115 1.92 12.89 8.78
C ARG A 115 3.37 13.37 8.71
N ILE A 116 3.82 13.69 7.51
CA ILE A 116 5.11 14.30 7.23
C ILE A 116 4.82 15.74 6.76
N GLU A 117 5.54 16.70 7.32
CA GLU A 117 5.51 18.12 6.93
C GLU A 117 6.69 18.46 6.03
#